data_AF-A0A9E3JW19-F1
#
_entry.id   AF-A0A9E3JW19-F1
#
_cell.length_a   1.000
_cell.length_b   1.000
_cell.length_c   1.000
_cell.angle_alpha   90.00
_cell.angle_beta   90.00
_cell.angle_gamma   90.00
#
_symmetry.space_group_name_H-M   'P 1'
#
loop_
_entity.id
_entity.type
_entity.pdbx_description
1 polymer ?
#
loop_
_entity_poly.entity_id
_entity_poly.type
_entity_poly.pdbx_seq_one_letter_code
_entity_poly.pdbx_strand_id
1 'polypeptide(L)'
;MRTSHLILLLGAALLWAAGHVRAATPEAKLTYQQARDAAAADYKNARVRCDAITGNPKDVCVLEAKAARVRADEEARARYEDTLKAYTRARMRIAQGNYDLDKARCAGLTGNDRDVCKEQAKARYVAAQADAKADQKTIEARNEAREDKLDAAYRVAREKCDAFAGAAKDQCLSAAKAEFAK
;
A
#
# COMPACT_ATOMS: atom_id res chain seq x y z
N MET A 1 -59.64 -25.88 -3.20
CA MET A 1 -58.61 -24.89 -3.56
C MET A 1 -58.25 -24.08 -2.32
N ARG A 2 -57.08 -24.32 -1.72
CA ARG A 2 -56.34 -23.37 -0.87
C ARG A 2 -54.96 -23.97 -0.62
N THR A 3 -54.00 -23.52 -1.41
CA THR A 3 -52.56 -23.69 -1.22
C THR A 3 -52.12 -22.87 -0.01
N SER A 4 -51.23 -23.39 0.83
CA SER A 4 -50.46 -22.58 1.78
C SER A 4 -49.13 -23.28 2.11
N HIS A 5 -48.14 -22.90 1.29
CA HIS A 5 -46.74 -22.59 1.59
C HIS A 5 -45.93 -23.53 2.53
N LEU A 6 -45.12 -24.39 1.88
CA LEU A 6 -43.85 -24.85 2.44
C LEU A 6 -42.90 -23.67 2.66
N ILE A 7 -42.41 -23.53 3.87
CA ILE A 7 -41.31 -22.62 4.24
C ILE A 7 -39.99 -23.33 3.93
N LEU A 8 -39.34 -22.92 2.84
CA LEU A 8 -37.96 -23.28 2.52
C LEU A 8 -37.03 -22.30 3.26
N LEU A 9 -36.32 -22.79 4.27
CA LEU A 9 -35.22 -22.08 4.92
C LEU A 9 -34.00 -22.06 3.99
N LEU A 10 -33.75 -20.93 3.36
CA LEU A 10 -32.49 -20.61 2.69
C LEU A 10 -31.43 -20.30 3.77
N GLY A 11 -30.57 -21.27 4.07
CA GLY A 11 -29.35 -21.05 4.84
C GLY A 11 -28.38 -20.20 4.03
N ALA A 12 -28.25 -18.92 4.40
CA ALA A 12 -27.21 -18.05 3.88
C ALA A 12 -25.85 -18.51 4.40
N ALA A 13 -25.10 -19.23 3.57
CA ALA A 13 -23.69 -19.50 3.81
C ALA A 13 -22.90 -18.19 3.66
N LEU A 14 -22.57 -17.56 4.79
CA LEU A 14 -21.60 -16.48 4.85
C LEU A 14 -20.21 -17.06 4.54
N LEU A 15 -19.75 -16.85 3.30
CA LEU A 15 -18.35 -17.02 2.91
C LEU A 15 -17.51 -15.99 3.68
N TRP A 16 -16.95 -16.42 4.81
CA TRP A 16 -15.92 -15.65 5.49
C TRP A 16 -14.62 -15.82 4.71
N ALA A 17 -14.21 -14.77 3.99
CA ALA A 17 -12.93 -14.73 3.31
C ALA A 17 -11.81 -14.74 4.36
N ALA A 18 -11.24 -15.92 4.61
CA ALA A 18 -10.01 -16.04 5.39
C ALA A 18 -8.91 -15.20 4.71
N GLY A 19 -8.35 -14.24 5.45
CA GLY A 19 -7.19 -13.47 5.04
C GLY A 19 -5.96 -14.37 4.98
N HIS A 20 -5.77 -15.06 3.86
CA HIS A 20 -4.55 -15.81 3.60
C HIS A 20 -3.40 -14.83 3.35
N VAL A 21 -2.32 -14.94 4.12
CA VAL A 21 -1.00 -14.42 3.72
C VAL A 21 -0.65 -15.10 2.40
N ARG A 22 -0.87 -14.41 1.28
CA ARG A 22 -0.46 -14.88 -0.04
C ARG A 22 1.04 -14.70 -0.16
N ALA A 23 1.79 -15.79 -0.12
CA ALA A 23 3.16 -15.78 -0.63
C ALA A 23 3.15 -15.23 -2.07
N ALA A 24 4.11 -14.36 -2.39
CA ALA A 24 4.18 -13.73 -3.70
C ALA A 24 4.26 -14.82 -4.79
N THR A 25 3.25 -14.87 -5.66
CA THR A 25 3.19 -15.91 -6.70
C THR A 25 4.23 -15.64 -7.79
N PRO A 26 4.67 -16.67 -8.55
CA PRO A 26 5.53 -16.48 -9.70
C PRO A 26 4.98 -15.44 -10.69
N GLU A 27 3.66 -15.39 -10.87
CA GLU A 27 2.97 -14.41 -11.71
C GLU A 27 3.13 -13.00 -11.16
N ALA A 28 2.93 -12.79 -9.85
CA ALA A 28 3.12 -11.48 -9.21
C ALA A 28 4.57 -10.98 -9.36
N LYS A 29 5.55 -11.88 -9.24
CA LYS A 29 6.97 -11.56 -9.46
C LYS A 29 7.24 -11.17 -10.92
N LEU A 30 6.67 -11.90 -11.87
CA LEU A 30 6.80 -11.60 -13.29
C LEU A 30 6.17 -10.24 -13.63
N THR A 31 4.96 -9.95 -13.14
CA THR A 31 4.31 -8.65 -13.32
C THR A 31 5.14 -7.51 -12.73
N TYR A 32 5.72 -7.70 -11.55
CA TYR A 32 6.63 -6.72 -10.94
C TYR A 32 7.86 -6.46 -11.81
N GLN A 33 8.51 -7.51 -12.32
CA GLN A 33 9.66 -7.40 -13.21
C GLN A 33 9.30 -6.67 -14.51
N GLN A 34 8.20 -7.06 -15.16
CA GLN A 34 7.71 -6.43 -16.39
C GLN A 34 7.42 -4.93 -16.19
N ALA A 35 6.81 -4.55 -15.06
CA ALA A 35 6.54 -3.14 -14.75
C ALA A 35 7.84 -2.33 -14.61
N ARG A 36 8.88 -2.91 -13.99
CA ARG A 36 10.19 -2.27 -13.86
C ARG A 36 10.95 -2.17 -15.18
N ASP A 37 10.87 -3.21 -16.01
CA ASP A 37 11.50 -3.22 -17.33
C ASP A 37 10.83 -2.19 -18.25
N ALA A 38 9.49 -2.09 -18.21
CA ALA A 38 8.75 -1.05 -18.91
C ALA A 38 9.14 0.36 -18.42
N ALA A 39 9.18 0.58 -17.10
CA ALA A 39 9.59 1.87 -16.52
C ALA A 39 11.04 2.25 -16.91
N ALA A 40 11.94 1.27 -16.98
CA ALA A 40 13.31 1.48 -17.42
C ALA A 40 13.40 1.82 -18.92
N ALA A 41 12.63 1.13 -19.76
CA ALA A 41 12.54 1.41 -21.19
C ALA A 41 11.95 2.80 -21.46
N ASP A 42 10.87 3.16 -20.78
CA ASP A 42 10.23 4.47 -20.89
C ASP A 42 11.17 5.59 -20.46
N TYR A 43 11.89 5.41 -19.36
CA TYR A 43 12.93 6.36 -18.92
C TYR A 43 14.03 6.52 -19.98
N LYS A 44 14.52 5.41 -20.55
CA LYS A 44 15.55 5.44 -21.61
C LYS A 44 15.04 6.22 -22.83
N ASN A 45 13.82 5.95 -23.26
CA ASN A 45 13.21 6.62 -24.41
C ASN A 45 12.96 8.11 -24.15
N ALA A 46 12.48 8.46 -22.96
CA ALA A 46 12.28 9.86 -22.56
C ALA A 46 13.61 10.62 -22.48
N ARG A 47 14.66 9.99 -21.93
CA ARG A 47 16.01 10.55 -21.86
C ARG A 47 16.57 10.94 -23.21
N VAL A 48 16.40 10.09 -24.23
CA VAL A 48 16.83 10.40 -25.61
C VAL A 48 16.13 11.65 -26.14
N ARG A 49 14.83 11.82 -25.88
CA ARG A 49 14.10 13.03 -26.28
C ARG A 49 14.64 14.28 -25.57
N CYS A 50 15.04 14.16 -24.30
CA CYS A 50 15.63 15.26 -23.55
C CYS A 50 17.02 15.66 -24.07
N ASP A 51 17.74 14.80 -24.79
CA ASP A 51 19.10 15.11 -25.23
C ASP A 51 19.16 16.25 -26.27
N ALA A 52 18.08 16.47 -27.02
CA ALA A 52 17.91 17.58 -27.95
C ALA A 52 17.62 18.93 -27.27
N ILE A 53 17.37 18.94 -25.96
CA ILE A 53 17.08 20.14 -25.17
C ILE A 53 18.37 20.60 -24.49
N THR A 54 18.49 21.90 -24.20
CA THR A 54 19.64 22.47 -23.47
C THR A 54 19.20 23.29 -22.27
N GLY A 55 20.14 23.55 -21.35
CA GLY A 55 19.91 24.35 -20.15
C GLY A 55 18.86 23.78 -19.19
N ASN A 56 18.24 24.66 -18.41
CA ASN A 56 17.23 24.28 -17.42
C ASN A 56 16.06 23.44 -18.00
N PRO A 57 15.52 23.71 -19.20
CA PRO A 57 14.52 22.84 -19.83
C PRO A 57 14.98 21.38 -20.00
N LYS A 58 16.28 21.15 -20.26
CA LYS A 58 16.85 19.79 -20.30
C LYS A 58 16.77 19.13 -18.94
N ASP A 59 17.19 19.84 -17.89
CA ASP A 59 17.20 19.31 -16.52
C ASP A 59 15.78 18.96 -16.06
N VAL A 60 14.81 19.82 -16.36
CA VAL A 60 13.38 19.56 -16.09
C VAL A 60 12.92 18.30 -16.83
N CYS A 61 13.16 18.19 -18.15
CA CYS A 61 12.79 17.01 -18.93
C CYS A 61 13.36 15.70 -18.35
N VAL A 62 14.63 15.73 -17.95
CA VAL A 62 15.31 14.57 -17.36
C VAL A 62 14.71 14.18 -16.01
N LEU A 63 14.37 15.17 -15.17
CA LEU A 63 13.78 14.93 -13.86
C LEU A 63 12.33 14.51 -13.95
N GLU A 64 11.58 14.96 -14.95
CA GLU A 64 10.23 14.44 -15.25
C GLU A 64 10.30 12.96 -15.58
N ALA A 65 11.20 12.55 -16.49
CA ALA A 65 11.41 11.15 -16.81
C ALA A 65 11.84 10.32 -15.59
N LYS A 66 12.73 10.87 -14.75
CA LYS A 66 13.19 10.20 -13.52
C LYS A 66 12.06 10.07 -12.50
N ALA A 67 11.25 11.11 -12.30
CA ALA A 67 10.12 11.09 -11.38
C ALA A 67 9.05 10.08 -11.83
N ALA A 68 8.76 10.02 -13.14
CA ALA A 68 7.86 9.03 -13.72
C ALA A 68 8.35 7.60 -13.49
N ARG A 69 9.66 7.35 -13.71
CA ARG A 69 10.26 6.04 -13.41
C ARG A 69 10.18 5.68 -11.92
N VAL A 70 10.54 6.61 -11.03
CA VAL A 70 10.46 6.37 -9.57
C VAL A 70 9.04 6.02 -9.18
N ARG A 71 8.04 6.73 -9.71
CA ARG A 71 6.63 6.40 -9.50
C ARG A 71 6.29 4.98 -9.93
N ALA A 72 6.61 4.61 -11.17
CA ALA A 72 6.30 3.29 -11.69
C ALA A 72 7.00 2.17 -10.89
N ASP A 73 8.31 2.33 -10.61
CA ASP A 73 9.10 1.36 -9.85
C ASP A 73 8.55 1.18 -8.42
N GLU A 74 8.22 2.28 -7.73
CA GLU A 74 7.77 2.25 -6.34
C GLU A 74 6.31 1.79 -6.19
N GLU A 75 5.42 2.16 -7.12
CA GLU A 75 4.04 1.65 -7.15
C GLU A 75 4.01 0.14 -7.45
N ALA A 76 4.83 -0.32 -8.41
CA ALA A 76 4.98 -1.75 -8.71
C ALA A 76 5.54 -2.51 -7.50
N ARG A 77 6.58 -1.97 -6.84
CA ARG A 77 7.15 -2.56 -5.62
C ARG A 77 6.13 -2.62 -4.48
N ALA A 78 5.36 -1.56 -4.27
CA ALA A 78 4.35 -1.51 -3.22
C ALA A 78 3.27 -2.58 -3.42
N ARG A 79 2.79 -2.75 -4.66
CA ARG A 79 1.84 -3.81 -5.01
C ARG A 79 2.43 -5.21 -4.90
N TYR A 80 3.70 -5.38 -5.23
CA TYR A 80 4.38 -6.67 -5.14
C TYR A 80 4.59 -7.12 -3.68
N GLU A 81 4.97 -6.18 -2.81
CA GLU A 81 5.20 -6.48 -1.40
C GLU A 81 3.92 -6.50 -0.58
N ASP A 82 2.90 -5.75 -1.00
CA ASP A 82 1.58 -5.65 -0.36
C ASP A 82 1.65 -5.43 1.16
N THR A 83 2.57 -4.56 1.59
CA THR A 83 2.71 -4.19 3.00
C THR A 83 2.52 -2.69 3.20
N LEU A 84 1.97 -2.30 4.34
CA LEU A 84 1.85 -0.90 4.74
C LEU A 84 3.19 -0.15 4.62
N LYS A 85 4.29 -0.81 5.01
CA LYS A 85 5.64 -0.24 4.91
C LYS A 85 6.06 0.00 3.45
N ALA A 86 5.73 -0.91 2.53
CA ALA A 86 6.03 -0.74 1.11
C ALA A 86 5.24 0.42 0.49
N TYR A 87 3.93 0.50 0.77
CA TYR A 87 3.09 1.63 0.32
C TYR A 87 3.57 2.97 0.89
N THR A 88 3.93 3.00 2.18
CA THR A 88 4.45 4.23 2.82
C THR A 88 5.78 4.64 2.19
N ARG A 89 6.70 3.70 1.98
CA ARG A 89 7.97 3.96 1.29
C ARG A 89 7.73 4.53 -0.11
N ALA A 90 6.82 3.95 -0.87
CA ALA A 90 6.52 4.41 -2.21
C ALA A 90 6.06 5.88 -2.21
N ARG A 91 5.15 6.25 -1.32
CA ARG A 91 4.70 7.65 -1.14
C ARG A 91 5.87 8.60 -0.84
N MET A 92 6.76 8.21 0.08
CA MET A 92 7.94 9.01 0.45
C MET A 92 8.91 9.20 -0.71
N ARG A 93 9.16 8.14 -1.49
CA ARG A 93 10.08 8.15 -2.63
C ARG A 93 9.52 8.93 -3.82
N ILE A 94 8.22 8.81 -4.08
CA ILE A 94 7.49 9.60 -5.09
C ILE A 94 7.52 11.08 -4.71
N ALA A 95 7.25 11.42 -3.44
CA ALA A 95 7.33 12.80 -2.96
C ALA A 95 8.73 13.40 -3.16
N GLN A 96 9.80 12.63 -2.87
CA GLN A 96 11.17 13.06 -3.12
C GLN A 96 11.44 13.29 -4.62
N GLY A 97 11.00 12.39 -5.50
CA GLY A 97 11.14 12.56 -6.95
C GLY A 97 10.45 13.82 -7.46
N ASN A 98 9.24 14.10 -6.99
CA ASN A 98 8.50 15.32 -7.32
C ASN A 98 9.20 16.57 -6.80
N TYR A 99 9.75 16.54 -5.57
CA TYR A 99 10.50 17.65 -5.02
C TYR A 99 11.77 17.97 -5.82
N ASP A 100 12.49 16.94 -6.28
CA ASP A 100 13.66 17.14 -7.13
C ASP A 100 13.29 17.76 -8.48
N LEU A 101 12.18 17.32 -9.08
CA LEU A 101 11.61 17.92 -10.29
C LEU A 101 11.19 19.38 -10.07
N ASP A 102 10.45 19.67 -9.00
CA ASP A 102 9.99 21.02 -8.70
C ASP A 102 11.16 21.99 -8.46
N LYS A 103 12.22 21.55 -7.77
CA LYS A 103 13.46 22.34 -7.63
C LYS A 103 14.08 22.70 -8.98
N ALA A 104 14.11 21.76 -9.93
CA ALA A 104 14.63 22.05 -11.26
C ALA A 104 13.74 23.04 -12.01
N ARG A 105 12.42 22.91 -11.91
CA ARG A 105 11.49 23.91 -12.48
C ARG A 105 11.73 25.29 -11.89
N CYS A 106 11.93 25.37 -10.57
CA CYS A 106 12.24 26.63 -9.90
C CYS A 106 13.59 27.24 -10.34
N ALA A 107 14.55 26.42 -10.78
CA ALA A 107 15.87 26.93 -11.19
C ALA A 107 15.83 27.80 -12.46
N GLY A 108 14.76 27.71 -13.26
CA GLY A 108 14.51 28.61 -14.39
C GLY A 108 14.01 30.00 -13.99
N LEU A 109 13.67 30.22 -12.72
CA LEU A 109 13.17 31.49 -12.20
C LEU A 109 14.31 32.35 -11.61
N THR A 110 14.03 33.63 -11.38
CA THR A 110 15.00 34.58 -10.80
C THR A 110 14.38 35.39 -9.66
N GLY A 111 15.24 36.02 -8.85
CA GLY A 111 14.82 36.86 -7.73
C GLY A 111 13.89 36.14 -6.74
N ASN A 112 12.94 36.90 -6.20
CA ASN A 112 11.97 36.43 -5.23
C ASN A 112 11.09 35.28 -5.75
N ASP A 113 10.76 35.25 -7.05
CA ASP A 113 9.92 34.20 -7.63
C ASP A 113 10.55 32.81 -7.51
N ARG A 114 11.88 32.73 -7.68
CA ARG A 114 12.62 31.49 -7.47
C ARG A 114 12.57 31.03 -6.02
N ASP A 115 12.73 31.96 -5.09
CA ASP A 115 12.80 31.65 -3.66
C ASP A 115 11.42 31.20 -3.15
N VAL A 116 10.35 31.89 -3.55
CA VAL A 116 8.97 31.47 -3.31
C VAL A 116 8.69 30.09 -3.92
N CYS A 117 9.11 29.84 -5.16
CA CYS A 117 8.94 28.54 -5.80
C CYS A 117 9.62 27.41 -5.01
N LYS A 118 10.85 27.62 -4.55
CA LYS A 118 11.60 26.63 -3.75
C LYS A 118 10.92 26.35 -2.41
N GLU A 119 10.45 27.38 -1.72
CA GLU A 119 9.72 27.22 -0.46
C GLU A 119 8.39 26.50 -0.67
N GLN A 120 7.66 26.79 -1.75
CA GLN A 120 6.46 26.04 -2.12
C GLN A 120 6.74 24.56 -2.42
N ALA A 121 7.79 24.27 -3.18
CA ALA A 121 8.21 22.90 -3.48
C ALA A 121 8.56 22.13 -2.19
N LYS A 122 9.31 22.77 -1.29
CA LYS A 122 9.67 22.21 0.01
C LYS A 122 8.46 22.00 0.90
N ALA A 123 7.52 22.95 0.95
CA ALA A 123 6.28 22.83 1.70
C ALA A 123 5.44 21.63 1.22
N ARG A 124 5.28 21.46 -0.10
CA ARG A 124 4.59 20.30 -0.69
C ARG A 124 5.29 18.98 -0.33
N TYR A 125 6.62 18.96 -0.37
CA TYR A 125 7.40 17.77 -0.01
C TYR A 125 7.25 17.39 1.47
N VAL A 126 7.34 18.38 2.37
CA VAL A 126 7.15 18.17 3.81
C VAL A 126 5.73 17.70 4.12
N ALA A 127 4.72 18.32 3.51
CA ALA A 127 3.32 17.92 3.65
C ALA A 127 3.11 16.46 3.20
N ALA A 128 3.58 16.09 2.01
CA ALA A 128 3.45 14.72 1.51
C ALA A 128 4.12 13.67 2.42
N GLN A 129 5.26 14.01 3.02
CA GLN A 129 5.92 13.13 3.99
C GLN A 129 5.17 13.03 5.31
N ALA A 130 4.62 14.15 5.79
CA ALA A 130 3.83 14.18 7.01
C ALA A 130 2.56 13.33 6.87
N ASP A 131 1.84 13.51 5.76
CA ASP A 131 0.62 12.74 5.45
C ASP A 131 0.92 11.24 5.34
N ALA A 132 1.99 10.86 4.63
CA ALA A 132 2.38 9.46 4.52
C ALA A 132 2.69 8.81 5.88
N LYS A 133 3.36 9.55 6.78
CA LYS A 133 3.64 9.08 8.16
C LYS A 133 2.39 9.04 9.03
N ALA A 134 1.50 10.02 8.90
CA ALA A 134 0.25 10.07 9.66
C ALA A 134 -0.67 8.89 9.29
N ASP A 135 -0.79 8.60 8.00
CA ASP A 135 -1.56 7.46 7.50
C ASP A 135 -0.96 6.14 7.98
N GLN A 136 0.38 5.99 7.92
CA GLN A 136 1.06 4.81 8.44
C GLN A 136 0.72 4.57 9.91
N LYS A 137 0.91 5.58 10.77
CA LYS A 137 0.63 5.48 12.21
C LYS A 137 -0.84 5.17 12.49
N THR A 138 -1.75 5.78 11.74
CA THR A 138 -3.19 5.55 11.90
C THR A 138 -3.56 4.11 11.56
N ILE A 139 -2.99 3.55 10.48
CA ILE A 139 -3.25 2.17 10.07
C ILE A 139 -2.61 1.19 11.07
N GLU A 140 -1.40 1.46 11.55
CA GLU A 140 -0.72 0.67 12.60
C GLU A 140 -1.57 0.61 13.87
N ALA A 141 -2.01 1.76 14.40
CA ALA A 141 -2.85 1.83 15.59
C ALA A 141 -4.19 1.07 15.42
N ARG A 142 -4.79 1.13 14.22
CA ARG A 142 -6.02 0.36 13.91
C ARG A 142 -5.78 -1.15 13.84
N ASN A 143 -4.60 -1.57 13.36
CA ASN A 143 -4.21 -2.97 13.29
C ASN A 143 -3.95 -3.53 14.69
N GLU A 144 -3.18 -2.81 15.51
CA GLU A 144 -2.92 -3.14 16.91
C GLU A 144 -4.22 -3.24 17.70
N ALA A 145 -5.09 -2.23 17.63
CA ALA A 145 -6.38 -2.25 18.32
C ALA A 145 -7.30 -3.39 17.86
N ARG A 146 -7.16 -3.86 16.61
CA ARG A 146 -7.90 -5.04 16.12
C ARG A 146 -7.32 -6.32 16.70
N GLU A 147 -5.99 -6.45 16.73
CA GLU A 147 -5.29 -7.59 17.32
C GLU A 147 -5.62 -7.74 18.81
N ASP A 148 -5.57 -6.66 19.59
CA ASP A 148 -5.93 -6.66 21.01
C ASP A 148 -7.35 -7.16 21.27
N LYS A 149 -8.30 -6.72 20.43
CA LYS A 149 -9.70 -7.16 20.51
C LYS A 149 -9.86 -8.64 20.19
N LEU A 150 -9.16 -9.12 19.15
CA LEU A 150 -9.14 -10.54 18.79
C LEU A 150 -8.49 -11.37 19.91
N ASP A 151 -7.41 -10.90 20.52
CA ASP A 151 -6.77 -11.58 21.66
C ASP A 151 -7.67 -11.64 22.88
N ALA A 152 -8.36 -10.54 23.21
CA ALA A 152 -9.33 -10.52 24.30
C ALA A 152 -10.50 -11.49 24.05
N ALA A 153 -11.05 -11.51 22.83
CA ALA A 153 -12.12 -12.42 22.46
C ALA A 153 -11.66 -13.88 22.44
N TYR A 154 -10.45 -14.15 21.93
CA TYR A 154 -9.85 -15.48 21.94
C TYR A 154 -9.61 -15.99 23.36
N ARG A 155 -9.15 -15.13 24.28
CA ARG A 155 -9.05 -15.48 25.71
C ARG A 155 -10.41 -15.93 26.27
N VAL A 156 -11.47 -15.18 26.02
CA VAL A 156 -12.83 -15.58 26.45
C VAL A 156 -13.27 -16.90 25.82
N ALA A 157 -13.01 -17.11 24.53
CA ALA A 157 -13.35 -18.37 23.85
C ALA A 157 -12.61 -19.56 24.44
N ARG A 158 -11.33 -19.39 24.81
CA ARG A 158 -10.54 -20.42 25.49
C ARG A 158 -11.14 -20.77 26.86
N GLU A 159 -11.47 -19.78 27.68
CA GLU A 159 -12.10 -20.02 28.99
C GLU A 159 -13.44 -20.77 28.84
N LYS A 160 -14.23 -20.48 27.80
CA LYS A 160 -15.45 -21.24 27.52
C LYS A 160 -15.16 -22.71 27.18
N CYS A 161 -14.06 -23.00 26.49
CA CYS A 161 -13.66 -24.38 26.18
C CYS A 161 -13.25 -25.18 27.42
N ASP A 162 -12.94 -24.53 28.54
CA ASP A 162 -12.58 -25.21 29.79
C ASP A 162 -13.77 -25.94 30.44
N ALA A 163 -15.00 -25.70 29.96
CA ALA A 163 -16.17 -26.50 30.30
C ALA A 163 -16.14 -27.93 29.73
N PHE A 164 -15.24 -28.22 28.78
CA PHE A 164 -15.08 -29.52 28.15
C PHE A 164 -13.81 -30.24 28.63
N ALA A 165 -13.73 -31.55 28.35
CA ALA A 165 -12.56 -32.37 28.61
C ALA A 165 -12.25 -33.31 27.42
N GLY A 166 -11.01 -33.77 27.34
CA GLY A 166 -10.54 -34.68 26.28
C GLY A 166 -10.75 -34.11 24.88
N ALA A 167 -11.11 -34.98 23.94
CA ALA A 167 -11.25 -34.63 22.52
C ALA A 167 -12.23 -33.46 22.27
N ALA A 168 -13.28 -33.30 23.08
CA ALA A 168 -14.21 -32.18 22.94
C ALA A 168 -13.55 -30.82 23.26
N LYS A 169 -12.67 -30.78 24.27
CA LYS A 169 -11.89 -29.56 24.59
C LYS A 169 -10.92 -29.23 23.46
N ASP A 170 -10.22 -30.23 22.94
CA ASP A 170 -9.25 -30.03 21.86
C ASP A 170 -9.93 -29.50 20.59
N GLN A 171 -11.09 -30.04 20.24
CA GLN A 171 -11.91 -29.55 19.12
C GLN A 171 -12.38 -28.11 19.35
N CYS A 172 -12.84 -27.78 20.56
CA CYS A 172 -13.25 -26.42 20.90
C CYS A 172 -12.10 -25.42 20.75
N LEU A 173 -10.92 -25.74 21.29
CA LEU A 173 -9.73 -24.89 21.18
C LEU A 173 -9.26 -24.71 19.74
N SER A 174 -9.32 -25.77 18.93
CA SER A 174 -8.99 -25.72 17.50
C SER A 174 -9.95 -24.81 16.74
N ALA A 175 -11.26 -24.94 16.99
CA ALA A 175 -12.27 -24.07 16.40
C ALA A 175 -12.07 -22.60 16.80
N ALA A 176 -11.78 -22.32 18.08
CA ALA A 176 -11.49 -20.97 18.54
C ALA A 176 -10.24 -20.38 17.88
N LYS A 177 -9.17 -21.16 17.72
CA LYS A 177 -7.96 -20.72 16.99
C LYS A 177 -8.28 -20.36 15.54
N ALA A 178 -9.06 -21.19 14.86
CA ALA A 178 -9.48 -20.95 13.49
C ALA A 178 -10.38 -19.70 13.37
N GLU A 179 -11.33 -19.51 14.29
CA GLU A 179 -12.23 -18.35 14.32
C GLU A 179 -11.47 -17.03 14.52
N PHE A 180 -10.51 -17.00 15.45
CA PHE A 180 -9.78 -15.78 15.81
C PHE A 180 -8.46 -15.60 15.07
N ALA A 181 -8.11 -16.53 14.16
CA ALA A 181 -6.85 -16.57 13.42
C ALA A 181 -5.61 -16.50 14.35
N LYS A 182 -5.58 -17.35 15.38
CA LYS A 182 -4.53 -17.45 16.41
C LYS A 182 -3.81 -18.79 16.39
#